data_AF-A0A976PH87-F1
#
_entry.id   AF-A0A976PH87-F1
#
_cell.length_a   1.000
_cell.length_b   1.000
_cell.length_c   1.000
_cell.angle_alpha   90.00
_cell.angle_beta   90.00
_cell.angle_gamma   90.00
#
_symmetry.space_group_name_H-M   'P 1'
#
loop_
_entity.id
_entity.type
_entity.pdbx_description
1 polymer ?
#
loop_
_entity_poly.entity_id
_entity_poly.type
_entity_poly.pdbx_seq_one_letter_code
_entity_poly.pdbx_strand_id
1 'polypeptide(L)'
;MKNFFQLPTDQINMNSGTQNSYPVSVRDFIFEHKEKYRANPTLGHFDFVPAIWKAQKQMAAFFNLDPNDFFFCHNVTEALNHFILGLDKKILKRIVTTDLEYGATVNICQYRSENEAIPLIETSFEK
;
A
#
# COMPACT_ATOMS: atom_id res chain seq x y z
N MET A 1 -6.90 -20.22 14.03
CA MET A 1 -6.75 -19.22 12.94
C MET A 1 -7.47 -19.59 11.65
N LYS A 2 -7.43 -20.84 11.14
CA LYS A 2 -8.13 -21.23 9.89
C LYS A 2 -9.62 -20.88 9.86
N ASN A 3 -10.33 -21.02 10.99
CA ASN A 3 -11.76 -20.73 11.10
C ASN A 3 -12.14 -19.25 10.90
N PHE A 4 -11.16 -18.33 10.87
CA PHE A 4 -11.43 -16.93 10.57
C PHE A 4 -11.48 -16.64 9.07
N PHE A 5 -11.06 -17.57 8.21
CA PHE A 5 -10.98 -17.38 6.77
C PHE A 5 -11.89 -18.38 6.05
N GLN A 6 -12.51 -17.95 4.95
CA GLN A 6 -13.19 -18.86 4.03
C GLN A 6 -12.22 -19.27 2.93
N LEU A 7 -11.49 -20.35 3.19
CA LEU A 7 -10.57 -20.96 2.22
C LEU A 7 -11.20 -22.26 1.70
N PRO A 8 -10.94 -22.63 0.43
CA PRO A 8 -11.32 -23.95 -0.08
C PRO A 8 -10.72 -25.06 0.79
N THR A 9 -11.51 -26.09 1.09
CA THR A 9 -11.07 -27.20 1.96
C THR A 9 -10.18 -28.22 1.24
N ASP A 10 -10.18 -28.17 -0.09
CA ASP A 10 -9.45 -29.06 -1.00
C ASP A 10 -8.14 -28.44 -1.53
N GLN A 11 -7.78 -27.23 -1.06
CA GLN A 11 -6.60 -26.51 -1.53
C GLN A 11 -5.74 -26.01 -0.36
N ILE A 12 -4.42 -25.99 -0.58
CA ILE A 12 -3.45 -25.36 0.33
C ILE A 12 -2.94 -24.10 -0.36
N ASN A 13 -3.29 -22.92 0.17
CA ASN A 13 -2.75 -21.66 -0.35
C ASN A 13 -1.30 -21.46 0.12
N MET A 14 -0.34 -21.63 -0.78
CA MET A 14 1.09 -21.34 -0.55
C MET A 14 1.53 -20.00 -1.17
N ASN A 15 0.60 -19.17 -1.65
CA ASN A 15 0.86 -17.88 -2.28
C ASN A 15 0.22 -16.70 -1.52
N SER A 16 0.17 -16.80 -0.18
CA SER A 16 -0.42 -15.76 0.68
C SER A 16 0.32 -14.42 0.62
N GLY A 17 1.57 -14.40 0.14
CA GLY A 17 2.33 -13.16 -0.09
C GLY A 17 1.87 -12.35 -1.29
N THR A 18 1.25 -12.98 -2.30
CA THR A 18 0.75 -12.28 -3.49
C THR A 18 -0.74 -11.97 -3.37
N GLN A 19 -1.53 -12.98 -3.02
CA GLN A 19 -2.98 -12.86 -2.88
C GLN A 19 -3.45 -13.71 -1.72
N ASN A 20 -4.16 -13.07 -0.79
CA ASN A 20 -4.72 -13.76 0.36
C ASN A 20 -6.20 -13.42 0.51
N SER A 21 -6.92 -14.36 1.10
CA SER A 21 -8.30 -14.11 1.52
C SER A 21 -8.26 -13.25 2.77
N TYR A 22 -9.21 -12.33 2.94
CA TYR A 22 -9.37 -11.59 4.19
C TYR A 22 -10.20 -12.42 5.20
N PRO A 23 -10.09 -12.14 6.51
CA PRO A 23 -10.95 -12.76 7.51
C PRO A 23 -12.44 -12.48 7.26
N VAL A 24 -13.32 -13.39 7.69
CA VAL A 24 -14.78 -13.27 7.60
C VAL A 24 -15.27 -11.97 8.23
N SER A 25 -14.70 -11.55 9.36
CA SER A 25 -15.07 -10.29 10.00
C SER A 25 -14.79 -9.07 9.12
N VAL A 26 -13.67 -9.07 8.38
CA VAL A 26 -13.32 -7.99 7.45
C VAL A 26 -14.28 -7.99 6.26
N ARG A 27 -14.59 -9.17 5.73
CA ARG A 27 -15.58 -9.34 4.67
C ARG A 27 -16.92 -8.71 5.06
N ASP A 28 -17.44 -9.11 6.22
CA ASP A 28 -18.78 -8.75 6.66
C ASP A 28 -18.86 -7.24 6.89
N PHE A 29 -17.81 -6.63 7.45
CA PHE A 29 -17.69 -5.18 7.57
C PHE A 29 -17.71 -4.47 6.21
N ILE A 30 -16.98 -4.98 5.21
CA ILE A 30 -16.97 -4.41 3.85
C ILE A 30 -18.38 -4.47 3.23
N PHE A 31 -19.08 -5.60 3.33
CA PHE A 31 -20.44 -5.73 2.79
C PHE A 31 -21.43 -4.81 3.50
N GLU A 32 -21.40 -4.75 4.83
CA GLU A 32 -22.24 -3.84 5.60
C GLU A 32 -22.03 -2.39 5.16
N HIS A 33 -20.77 -1.97 5.00
CA HIS A 33 -20.45 -0.60 4.59
C HIS A 33 -20.89 -0.31 3.15
N LYS A 34 -20.72 -1.27 2.22
CA LYS A 34 -21.20 -1.16 0.83
C LYS A 34 -22.72 -1.00 0.77
N GLU A 35 -23.46 -1.77 1.57
CA GLU A 35 -24.92 -1.68 1.61
C GLU A 35 -25.39 -0.34 2.18
N LYS A 36 -24.75 0.18 3.24
CA LYS A 36 -25.02 1.52 3.76
C LYS A 36 -24.77 2.62 2.72
N TYR A 37 -23.64 2.56 2.03
CA TYR A 37 -23.32 3.50 0.97
C TYR A 37 -24.33 3.42 -0.19
N ARG A 38 -24.75 2.20 -0.58
CA ARG A 38 -25.76 1.99 -1.63
C ARG A 38 -27.12 2.58 -1.25
N ALA A 39 -27.52 2.48 0.02
CA ALA A 39 -28.79 3.01 0.49
C ALA A 39 -28.83 4.54 0.49
N ASN A 40 -27.72 5.22 0.81
CA ASN A 40 -27.61 6.68 0.74
C ASN A 40 -26.16 7.11 0.48
N PRO A 41 -25.77 7.31 -0.79
CA PRO A 41 -24.40 7.68 -1.15
C PRO A 41 -23.96 9.03 -0.58
N THR A 42 -24.90 9.99 -0.44
CA THR A 42 -24.60 11.32 0.10
C THR A 42 -24.18 11.22 1.55
N LEU A 43 -24.98 10.53 2.38
CA LEU A 43 -24.63 10.31 3.78
C LEU A 43 -23.36 9.46 3.90
N GLY A 44 -23.25 8.40 3.10
CA GLY A 44 -22.07 7.55 3.07
C GLY A 44 -20.78 8.31 2.75
N HIS A 45 -20.84 9.31 1.86
CA HIS A 45 -19.71 10.18 1.56
C HIS A 45 -19.30 11.05 2.76
N PHE A 46 -20.27 11.63 3.49
CA PHE A 46 -19.98 12.44 4.69
C PHE A 46 -19.44 11.59 5.85
N ASP A 47 -19.95 10.38 6.03
CA ASP A 47 -19.51 9.45 7.07
C ASP A 47 -18.11 8.87 6.80
N PHE A 48 -17.67 8.88 5.53
CA PHE A 48 -16.39 8.30 5.11
C PHE A 48 -15.18 9.04 5.70
N VAL A 49 -15.18 10.37 5.68
CA VAL A 49 -14.00 11.16 6.11
C VAL A 49 -13.63 10.90 7.58
N PRO A 50 -14.57 10.97 8.56
CA PRO A 50 -14.27 10.61 9.94
C PRO A 50 -13.84 9.15 10.12
N ALA A 51 -14.43 8.22 9.35
CA ALA A 51 -14.09 6.80 9.40
C ALA A 51 -12.64 6.55 8.93
N ILE A 52 -12.21 7.19 7.85
CA ILE A 52 -10.82 7.11 7.36
C ILE A 52 -9.85 7.69 8.38
N TRP A 53 -10.17 8.85 8.96
CA TRP A 53 -9.31 9.44 9.98
C TRP A 53 -9.16 8.56 11.23
N LYS A 54 -10.25 7.90 11.64
CA LYS A 54 -10.21 6.91 12.72
C LYS A 54 -9.30 5.73 12.36
N ALA A 55 -9.44 5.18 11.16
CA ALA A 55 -8.59 4.08 10.69
C ALA A 55 -7.11 4.51 10.61
N GLN A 56 -6.82 5.71 10.11
CA GLN A 56 -5.48 6.28 10.02
C GLN A 56 -4.81 6.37 11.40
N LYS A 57 -5.53 6.86 12.41
CA LYS A 57 -5.04 6.90 13.81
C LYS A 57 -4.72 5.52 14.36
N GLN A 58 -5.57 4.53 14.08
CA GLN A 58 -5.33 3.16 14.55
C GLN A 58 -4.11 2.54 13.88
N MET A 59 -3.93 2.75 12.57
CA MET A 59 -2.76 2.26 11.83
C MET A 59 -1.48 2.96 12.24
N ALA A 60 -1.51 4.28 12.40
CA ALA A 60 -0.36 5.05 12.87
C ALA A 60 0.09 4.61 14.28
N ALA A 61 -0.86 4.40 15.20
CA ALA A 61 -0.57 3.87 16.53
C ALA A 61 0.05 2.47 16.47
N PHE A 62 -0.41 1.60 15.57
CA PHE A 62 0.18 0.26 15.36
C PHE A 62 1.66 0.33 14.94
N PHE A 63 2.03 1.32 14.11
CA PHE A 63 3.41 1.55 13.68
C PHE A 63 4.22 2.52 14.56
N ASN A 64 3.64 3.01 15.67
CA ASN A 64 4.22 4.04 16.52
C ASN A 64 4.62 5.33 15.75
N LEU A 65 3.72 5.80 14.89
CA LEU A 65 3.86 7.01 14.07
C LEU A 65 2.85 8.10 14.46
N ASP A 66 3.14 9.35 14.10
CA ASP A 66 2.12 10.41 14.11
C ASP A 66 1.07 10.09 13.02
N PRO A 67 -0.24 10.15 13.31
CA PRO A 67 -1.26 9.96 12.29
C PRO A 67 -1.12 10.89 11.08
N ASN A 68 -0.56 12.10 11.25
CA ASN A 68 -0.33 13.03 10.14
C ASN A 68 0.79 12.56 9.18
N ASP A 69 1.64 11.62 9.60
CA ASP A 69 2.70 11.03 8.79
C ASP A 69 2.29 9.70 8.15
N PHE A 70 1.04 9.26 8.37
CA PHE A 70 0.49 8.02 7.81
C PHE A 70 -0.53 8.32 6.71
N PHE A 71 -0.33 7.77 5.52
CA PHE A 71 -1.22 8.00 4.37
C PHE A 71 -1.72 6.67 3.80
N PHE A 72 -3.00 6.62 3.41
CA PHE A 72 -3.54 5.48 2.69
C PHE A 72 -3.25 5.59 1.19
N CYS A 73 -2.71 4.52 0.62
CA CYS A 73 -2.55 4.32 -0.82
C CYS A 73 -3.29 3.03 -1.22
N HIS A 74 -3.65 2.88 -2.49
CA HIS A 74 -4.33 1.69 -3.00
C HIS A 74 -3.44 0.44 -2.93
N ASN A 75 -2.13 0.61 -3.08
CA ASN A 75 -1.14 -0.44 -2.99
C ASN A 75 0.27 0.15 -2.74
N VAL A 76 1.24 -0.74 -2.55
CA VAL A 76 2.65 -0.37 -2.30
C VAL A 76 3.28 0.36 -3.49
N THR A 77 2.96 -0.04 -4.74
CA THR A 77 3.47 0.61 -5.94
C THR A 77 3.06 2.07 -6.04
N GLU A 78 1.81 2.40 -5.68
CA GLU A 78 1.36 3.79 -5.64
C GLU A 78 2.15 4.61 -4.61
N ALA A 79 2.34 4.07 -3.40
CA ALA A 79 3.12 4.73 -2.36
C ALA A 79 4.57 5.00 -2.81
N LEU A 80 5.20 4.01 -3.45
CA LEU A 80 6.54 4.14 -4.03
C LEU A 80 6.58 5.20 -5.12
N ASN A 81 5.59 5.23 -6.02
CA ASN A 81 5.52 6.24 -7.08
C ASN A 81 5.36 7.65 -6.52
N HIS A 82 4.49 7.86 -5.52
CA HIS A 82 4.33 9.16 -4.87
C HIS A 82 5.65 9.65 -4.26
N PHE A 83 6.36 8.77 -3.55
CA PHE A 83 7.63 9.13 -2.93
C PHE A 83 8.73 9.37 -3.97
N ILE A 84 8.92 8.42 -4.90
CA ILE A 84 10.00 8.45 -5.89
C ILE A 84 9.79 9.54 -6.92
N LEU A 85 8.58 9.96 -7.26
CA LEU A 85 8.35 11.09 -8.17
C LEU A 85 8.23 12.42 -7.44
N GLY A 86 7.77 12.43 -6.19
CA GLY A 86 7.53 13.64 -5.40
C GLY A 86 8.80 14.29 -4.82
N LEU A 87 9.89 13.53 -4.67
CA LEU A 87 11.17 14.05 -4.19
C LEU A 87 11.69 15.17 -5.11
N ASP A 88 12.18 16.29 -4.58
CA ASP A 88 12.67 17.40 -5.41
C ASP A 88 14.00 17.02 -6.11
N LYS A 89 14.05 17.17 -7.43
CA LYS A 89 15.25 16.90 -8.24
C LYS A 89 16.44 17.78 -7.86
N LYS A 90 16.21 18.95 -7.25
CA LYS A 90 17.30 19.85 -6.80
C LYS A 90 18.09 19.27 -5.63
N ILE A 91 17.46 18.41 -4.83
CA ILE A 91 18.08 17.76 -3.67
C ILE A 91 18.46 16.30 -3.94
N LEU A 92 17.81 15.66 -4.92
CA LEU A 92 18.09 14.29 -5.31
C LEU A 92 19.35 14.20 -6.18
N LYS A 93 20.46 13.74 -5.59
CA LYS A 93 21.76 13.65 -6.27
C LYS A 93 22.00 12.32 -7.00
N ARG A 94 21.38 11.25 -6.52
CA ARG A 94 21.48 9.88 -7.05
C ARG A 94 20.37 9.02 -6.46
N ILE A 95 20.01 7.98 -7.18
CA ILE A 95 19.14 6.89 -6.72
C ILE A 95 20.04 5.68 -6.50
N VAL A 96 19.92 5.02 -5.34
CA VAL A 96 20.63 3.80 -5.02
C VAL A 96 19.60 2.71 -4.75
N THR A 97 19.68 1.60 -5.48
CA THR A 97 18.77 0.45 -5.37
C THR A 97 19.55 -0.84 -5.21
N THR A 98 18.83 -1.94 -4.99
CA THR A 98 19.39 -3.29 -4.86
C THR A 98 19.02 -4.16 -6.06
N ASP A 99 19.71 -5.29 -6.23
CA ASP A 99 19.37 -6.32 -7.23
C ASP A 99 18.17 -7.21 -6.82
N LEU A 100 17.56 -6.92 -5.66
CA LEU A 100 16.41 -7.63 -5.11
C LEU A 100 15.11 -6.80 -5.16
N GLU A 101 15.15 -5.62 -5.79
CA GLU A 101 13.98 -4.75 -5.84
C GLU A 101 12.83 -5.36 -6.63
N TYR A 102 11.61 -5.05 -6.18
CA TYR A 102 10.42 -5.36 -6.95
C TYR A 102 10.42 -4.61 -8.29
N GLY A 103 9.99 -5.25 -9.38
CA GLY A 103 10.07 -4.68 -10.73
C GLY A 103 9.40 -3.32 -10.89
N ALA A 104 8.34 -3.01 -10.12
CA ALA A 104 7.74 -1.68 -10.16
C ALA A 104 8.69 -0.59 -9.61
N THR A 105 9.46 -0.90 -8.56
CA THR A 105 10.50 -0.02 -8.01
C THR A 105 11.60 0.23 -9.04
N VAL A 106 12.06 -0.82 -9.71
CA VAL A 106 13.09 -0.73 -10.77
C VAL A 106 12.61 0.21 -11.88
N ASN A 107 11.40 -0.02 -12.40
CA ASN A 107 10.85 0.76 -13.49
C ASN A 107 10.73 2.25 -13.17
N ILE A 108 10.26 2.60 -11.97
CA ILE A 108 10.07 4.01 -11.60
C ILE A 108 11.40 4.72 -11.34
N CYS A 109 12.38 4.03 -10.74
CA CYS A 109 13.74 4.55 -10.57
C CYS A 109 14.43 4.77 -11.91
N GLN A 110 14.30 3.82 -12.85
CA GLN A 110 14.85 3.93 -14.19
C GLN A 110 14.19 5.07 -14.97
N TYR A 111 12.87 5.16 -14.95
CA TYR A 111 12.12 6.27 -15.54
C TYR A 111 12.66 7.62 -15.03
N ARG A 112 12.83 7.76 -13.72
CA ARG A 112 13.31 9.01 -13.12
C ARG A 112 14.76 9.32 -13.51
N SER A 113 15.63 8.32 -13.50
CA SER A 113 17.03 8.44 -13.93
C SER A 113 17.15 8.95 -15.36
N GLU A 114 16.40 8.36 -16.29
CA GLU A 114 16.42 8.68 -17.71
C GLU A 114 15.85 10.07 -18.01
N ASN A 115 14.73 10.45 -17.37
CA ASN A 115 14.05 11.71 -17.66
C ASN A 115 14.66 12.93 -16.94
N GLU A 116 15.30 12.73 -15.79
CA GLU A 116 15.85 13.82 -14.97
C GLU A 116 17.38 13.85 -14.93
N ALA A 117 18.05 12.95 -15.67
CA ALA A 117 19.50 12.78 -15.67
C ALA A 117 20.09 12.57 -14.26
N ILE A 118 19.35 11.85 -13.41
CA ILE A 118 19.75 11.51 -12.05
C ILE A 118 20.46 10.15 -12.07
N PRO A 119 21.71 10.02 -11.59
CA PRO A 119 22.41 8.74 -11.59
C PRO A 119 21.64 7.65 -10.82
N LEU A 120 21.38 6.52 -11.47
CA LEU A 120 20.90 5.28 -10.85
C LEU A 120 22.06 4.32 -10.63
N ILE A 121 22.21 3.86 -9.39
CA ILE A 121 23.25 2.91 -8.96
C ILE A 121 22.56 1.68 -8.38
N GLU A 122 22.76 0.53 -9.00
CA GLU A 122 22.34 -0.75 -8.46
C GLU A 122 23.50 -1.38 -7.67
N THR A 123 23.19 -1.90 -6.49
CA THR A 123 24.15 -2.60 -5.63
C THR A 123 23.68 -4.03 -5.36
N SER A 124 24.56 -5.01 -5.44
CA SER A 124 24.25 -6.37 -5.03
C SER A 124 24.56 -6.58 -3.55
N PHE A 125 23.78 -7.44 -2.90
CA PHE A 125 24.03 -7.89 -1.52
C PHE A 125 25.08 -9.02 -1.42
N GLU A 126 25.85 -9.28 -2.49
CA GLU A 126 27.00 -10.20 -2.41
C GLU A 126 27.89 -9.87 -1.20
N LYS A 127 28.11 -10.90 -0.36
CA LYS A 127 28.94 -10.84 0.85
C LYS A 127 30.41 -10.62 0.53
#